data_AF-A0A6N7Y1L8-F1
#
_entry.id   AF-A0A6N7Y1L8-F1
#
_cell.length_a   1.000
_cell.length_b   1.000
_cell.length_c   1.000
_cell.angle_alpha   90.00
_cell.angle_beta   90.00
_cell.angle_gamma   90.00
#
_symmetry.space_group_name_H-M   'P 1'
#
loop_
_entity.id
_entity.type
_entity.pdbx_description
1 polymer ?
#
loop_
_entity_poly.entity_id
_entity_poly.type
_entity_poly.pdbx_seq_one_letter_code
_entity_poly.pdbx_strand_id
1 'polypeptide(L)'
;MSTKVTGIEREPFEYFDIAFLGYNAKLTNYGFRQFLENNREQVRAVYFESLIIILKDGTRLKAIPIVDDRHLGGYRFDQLILFDDNRWLIEWERSEDIRIIKALTMQLSNVPEEFQILKYEDIR
;
A
#
# COMPACT_ATOMS: atom_id res chain seq x y z
N MET A 1 35.64 -27.75 -3.52
CA MET A 1 34.30 -27.67 -4.16
C MET A 1 33.66 -26.39 -3.67
N SER A 2 33.45 -25.43 -4.58
CA SER A 2 32.90 -24.11 -4.24
C SER A 2 31.40 -24.12 -4.49
N THR A 3 30.61 -24.04 -3.42
CA THR A 3 29.17 -23.79 -3.49
C THR A 3 28.96 -22.36 -3.94
N LYS A 4 28.69 -22.18 -5.23
CA LYS A 4 28.18 -20.91 -5.77
C LYS A 4 26.81 -20.67 -5.16
N VAL A 5 26.72 -19.74 -4.22
CA VAL A 5 25.46 -19.12 -3.82
C VAL A 5 25.01 -18.28 -5.01
N THR A 6 24.14 -18.83 -5.85
CA THR A 6 23.43 -18.07 -6.88
C THR A 6 22.27 -17.32 -6.22
N GLY A 7 22.60 -16.39 -5.33
CA GLY A 7 21.69 -15.30 -5.02
C GLY A 7 21.85 -14.30 -6.15
N ILE A 8 20.84 -14.18 -7.01
CA ILE A 8 20.76 -13.00 -7.87
C ILE A 8 20.54 -11.85 -6.89
N GLU A 9 21.60 -11.09 -6.59
CA GLU A 9 21.45 -9.77 -5.99
C GLU A 9 20.57 -8.98 -6.96
N ARG A 10 19.27 -8.91 -6.65
CA ARG A 10 18.34 -8.03 -7.34
C ARG A 10 18.82 -6.61 -7.05
N GLU A 11 19.01 -5.82 -8.11
CA GLU A 11 19.30 -4.40 -7.96
C GLU A 11 18.28 -3.74 -7.03
N PRO A 12 18.69 -2.76 -6.21
CA PRO A 12 17.76 -2.04 -5.33
C PRO A 12 16.62 -1.48 -6.16
N PHE A 13 15.39 -1.83 -5.78
CA PHE A 13 14.20 -1.39 -6.48
C PHE A 13 14.10 0.14 -6.44
N GLU A 14 13.89 0.78 -7.59
CA GLU A 14 13.78 2.24 -7.69
C GLU A 14 12.50 2.78 -7.05
N TYR A 15 11.46 1.95 -6.88
CA TYR A 15 10.15 2.39 -6.36
C TYR A 15 9.33 1.23 -5.78
N PHE A 16 8.30 1.58 -4.99
CA PHE A 16 7.33 0.64 -4.44
C PHE A 16 5.92 0.87 -4.98
N ASP A 17 5.14 -0.20 -5.14
CA ASP A 17 3.70 -0.13 -5.32
C ASP A 17 2.99 -0.36 -3.98
N ILE A 18 2.26 0.64 -3.49
CA ILE A 18 1.70 0.68 -2.14
C ILE A 18 0.16 0.69 -2.22
N ALA A 19 -0.48 -0.24 -1.53
CA ALA A 19 -1.91 -0.20 -1.26
C ALA A 19 -2.22 0.67 -0.04
N PHE A 20 -3.35 1.37 -0.04
CA PHE A 20 -3.81 2.18 1.09
C PHE A 20 -5.27 1.84 1.42
N LEU A 21 -5.51 1.39 2.65
CA LEU A 21 -6.80 0.89 3.12
C LEU A 21 -7.18 1.58 4.42
N GLY A 22 -8.35 2.24 4.43
CA GLY A 22 -8.96 2.76 5.64
C GLY A 22 -10.01 1.81 6.22
N TYR A 23 -10.40 2.05 7.47
CA TYR A 23 -11.45 1.29 8.18
C TYR A 23 -12.72 1.08 7.33
N ASN A 24 -13.16 2.11 6.61
CA ASN A 24 -14.22 2.04 5.62
C ASN A 24 -13.89 2.94 4.41
N ALA A 25 -14.68 2.86 3.35
CA ALA A 25 -14.46 3.64 2.13
C ALA A 25 -14.35 5.16 2.37
N LYS A 26 -15.10 5.71 3.34
CA LYS A 26 -15.01 7.13 3.71
C LYS A 26 -13.66 7.46 4.32
N LEU A 27 -13.17 6.63 5.25
CA LEU A 27 -11.86 6.80 5.86
C LEU A 27 -10.71 6.51 4.90
N THR A 28 -10.85 5.56 3.97
CA THR A 28 -9.85 5.36 2.90
C THR A 28 -9.68 6.63 2.07
N ASN A 29 -10.78 7.23 1.61
CA ASN A 29 -10.74 8.46 0.81
C ASN A 29 -10.23 9.67 1.61
N TYR A 30 -10.60 9.77 2.89
CA TYR A 30 -10.09 10.81 3.78
C TYR A 30 -8.57 10.65 3.99
N GLY A 31 -8.12 9.46 4.37
CA GLY A 31 -6.70 9.18 4.60
C GLY A 31 -5.85 9.35 3.34
N PHE A 32 -6.38 9.01 2.17
CA PHE A 32 -5.74 9.28 0.89
C PHE A 32 -5.48 10.78 0.67
N ARG A 33 -6.48 11.63 0.96
CA ARG A 33 -6.33 13.10 0.86
C ARG A 33 -5.36 13.62 1.91
N GLN A 34 -5.41 13.11 3.13
CA GLN A 34 -4.49 13.51 4.19
C GLN A 34 -3.04 13.13 3.84
N PHE A 35 -2.82 11.92 3.33
CA PHE A 35 -1.51 11.46 2.86
C PHE A 35 -0.99 12.36 1.74
N LEU A 36 -1.85 12.71 0.78
CA LEU A 36 -1.52 13.62 -0.31
C LEU A 36 -1.05 14.99 0.20
N GLU A 37 -1.80 15.61 1.12
CA GLU A 37 -1.45 16.92 1.67
C GLU A 37 -0.16 16.86 2.49
N ASN A 38 0.00 15.84 3.33
CA ASN A 38 1.19 15.67 4.17
C ASN A 38 2.46 15.41 3.36
N ASN A 39 2.34 14.88 2.14
CA ASN A 39 3.46 14.56 1.26
C ASN A 39 3.46 15.41 -0.02
N ARG A 40 2.77 16.55 -0.04
CA ARG A 40 2.54 17.35 -1.25
C ARG A 40 3.83 17.70 -2.00
N GLU A 41 4.92 17.97 -1.27
CA GLU A 41 6.22 18.29 -1.86
C GLU A 41 6.89 17.11 -2.58
N GLN A 42 6.51 15.87 -2.24
CA GLN A 42 7.05 14.64 -2.82
C GLN A 42 6.18 14.10 -3.96
N VAL A 43 4.99 14.66 -4.16
CA VAL A 43 4.03 14.22 -5.18
C VAL A 43 4.46 14.71 -6.56
N ARG A 44 4.50 13.78 -7.52
CA ARG A 44 4.73 14.04 -8.95
C ARG A 44 3.42 14.14 -9.72
N ALA A 45 2.47 13.24 -9.46
CA ALA A 45 1.17 13.21 -10.13
C ALA A 45 0.07 12.61 -9.25
N VAL A 46 -1.18 12.99 -9.51
CA VAL A 46 -2.37 12.47 -8.81
C VAL A 46 -3.45 12.15 -9.83
N TYR A 47 -4.06 10.98 -9.70
CA TYR A 47 -5.19 10.52 -10.51
C TYR A 47 -6.37 10.24 -9.58
N PHE A 48 -7.26 11.22 -9.42
CA PHE A 48 -8.38 11.13 -8.48
C PHE A 48 -9.42 10.08 -8.87
N GLU A 49 -9.64 9.84 -10.16
CA GLU A 49 -10.60 8.83 -10.65
C GLU A 49 -10.17 7.40 -10.29
N SER A 50 -8.87 7.12 -10.31
CA SER A 50 -8.31 5.81 -9.97
C SER A 50 -7.74 5.72 -8.55
N LEU A 51 -7.81 6.83 -7.80
CA LEU A 51 -7.27 7.04 -6.46
C LEU A 51 -5.78 6.67 -6.36
N ILE A 52 -4.99 7.20 -7.30
CA ILE A 52 -3.55 6.94 -7.37
C ILE A 52 -2.75 8.23 -7.12
N ILE A 53 -1.71 8.12 -6.31
CA ILE A 53 -0.65 9.12 -6.15
C ILE A 53 0.64 8.51 -6.70
N ILE A 54 1.39 9.32 -7.44
CA ILE A 54 2.74 8.97 -7.88
C ILE A 54 3.71 9.96 -7.26
N LEU A 55 4.70 9.47 -6.54
CA LEU A 55 5.76 10.25 -5.91
C LEU A 55 6.94 10.50 -6.87
N LYS A 56 7.84 11.41 -6.50
CA LYS A 56 9.01 11.82 -7.29
C LYS A 56 10.04 10.71 -7.51
N ASP A 57 10.17 9.80 -6.55
CA ASP A 57 11.02 8.59 -6.64
C ASP A 57 10.41 7.51 -7.56
N GLY A 58 9.15 7.66 -7.97
CA GLY A 58 8.42 6.68 -8.77
C GLY A 58 7.45 5.81 -7.97
N THR A 59 7.51 5.84 -6.64
CA THR A 59 6.61 5.11 -5.74
C THR A 59 5.16 5.48 -6.05
N ARG A 60 4.30 4.46 -6.10
CA ARG A 60 2.87 4.61 -6.42
C ARG A 60 2.05 4.18 -5.22
N LEU A 61 1.10 5.01 -4.83
CA LEU A 61 0.13 4.69 -3.80
C LEU A 61 -1.25 4.61 -4.44
N LYS A 62 -1.97 3.51 -4.21
CA LYS A 62 -3.35 3.31 -4.65
C LYS A 62 -4.27 3.11 -3.46
N ALA A 63 -5.30 3.94 -3.35
CA ALA A 63 -6.34 3.75 -2.35
C ALA A 63 -7.32 2.64 -2.75
N ILE A 64 -7.67 1.79 -1.80
CA ILE A 64 -8.57 0.65 -1.98
C ILE A 64 -9.80 0.87 -1.09
N PRO A 65 -10.79 1.67 -1.53
CA PRO A 65 -11.98 1.92 -0.72
C PRO A 65 -12.84 0.66 -0.54
N ILE A 66 -12.79 -0.25 -1.51
CA ILE A 66 -13.52 -1.52 -1.55
C ILE A 66 -12.57 -2.59 -2.11
N VAL A 67 -12.59 -3.79 -1.53
CA VAL A 67 -11.86 -4.95 -2.04
C VAL A 67 -12.73 -5.69 -3.07
N ASP A 68 -12.44 -5.47 -4.36
CA ASP A 68 -13.05 -6.17 -5.47
C ASP A 68 -12.06 -6.30 -6.65
N ASP A 69 -12.44 -7.04 -7.69
CA ASP A 69 -11.62 -7.23 -8.89
C ASP A 69 -11.28 -5.92 -9.62
N ARG A 70 -12.11 -4.87 -9.49
CA ARG A 70 -11.84 -3.58 -10.14
C ARG A 70 -10.72 -2.82 -9.44
N HIS A 71 -10.59 -2.98 -8.13
CA HIS A 71 -9.56 -2.31 -7.34
C HIS A 71 -8.27 -3.13 -7.22
N LEU A 72 -8.36 -4.46 -7.26
CA LEU A 72 -7.20 -5.36 -7.14
C LEU A 72 -6.68 -5.90 -8.48
N GLY A 73 -7.56 -6.04 -9.47
CA GLY A 73 -7.23 -6.68 -10.75
C GLY A 73 -6.07 -5.98 -11.46
N GLY A 74 -5.03 -6.75 -11.78
CA GLY A 74 -3.83 -6.26 -12.48
C GLY A 74 -2.85 -5.49 -11.60
N TYR A 75 -3.12 -5.36 -10.29
CA TYR A 75 -2.18 -4.74 -9.36
C TYR A 75 -1.37 -5.78 -8.59
N ARG A 76 -0.10 -5.44 -8.37
CA ARG A 76 0.80 -6.08 -7.40
C ARG A 76 1.27 -5.00 -6.46
N PHE A 77 1.24 -5.27 -5.16
CA PHE A 77 1.69 -4.34 -4.14
C PHE A 77 2.87 -4.91 -3.37
N ASP A 78 3.79 -4.03 -2.99
CA ASP A 78 4.89 -4.33 -2.10
C ASP A 78 4.50 -4.11 -0.64
N GLN A 79 3.67 -3.09 -0.37
CA GLN A 79 3.22 -2.74 0.97
C GLN A 79 1.72 -2.40 1.00
N LEU A 80 1.12 -2.53 2.18
CA LEU A 80 -0.23 -2.11 2.51
C LEU A 80 -0.18 -1.18 3.72
N ILE A 81 -0.60 0.06 3.52
CA ILE A 81 -0.82 1.03 4.59
C ILE A 81 -2.25 0.87 5.11
N LEU A 82 -2.37 0.61 6.40
CA LEU A 82 -3.63 0.63 7.15
C LEU A 82 -3.81 2.01 7.78
N PHE A 83 -4.94 2.64 7.47
CA PHE A 83 -5.30 3.97 7.96
C PHE A 83 -6.51 3.90 8.88
N ASP A 84 -6.31 4.26 10.13
CA ASP A 84 -7.37 4.26 11.14
C ASP A 84 -7.03 5.23 12.27
N ASP A 85 -7.96 5.44 13.18
CA ASP A 85 -7.68 6.12 14.44
C ASP A 85 -6.95 5.20 15.44
N ASN A 86 -6.66 5.74 16.62
CA ASN A 86 -5.91 5.09 17.69
C ASN A 86 -6.51 3.75 18.20
N ARG A 87 -7.75 3.42 17.81
CA ARG A 87 -8.41 2.15 18.18
C ARG A 87 -8.02 0.99 17.26
N TRP A 88 -7.53 1.27 16.05
CA TRP A 88 -7.11 0.28 15.05
C TRP A 88 -8.15 -0.83 14.78
N LEU A 89 -9.43 -0.47 14.76
CA LEU A 89 -10.53 -1.41 14.50
C LEU A 89 -10.45 -2.02 13.10
N ILE A 90 -9.76 -1.37 12.16
CA ILE A 90 -9.48 -1.91 10.82
C ILE A 90 -8.85 -3.30 10.86
N GLU A 91 -7.99 -3.61 11.84
CA GLU A 91 -7.31 -4.91 11.92
C GLU A 91 -8.31 -6.06 12.15
N TRP A 92 -9.42 -5.77 12.82
CA TRP A 92 -10.50 -6.73 13.09
C TRP A 92 -11.58 -6.68 12.01
N GLU A 93 -12.17 -5.51 11.79
CA GLU A 93 -13.35 -5.30 10.96
C GLU A 93 -13.05 -5.44 9.46
N ARG A 94 -11.79 -5.27 9.05
CA ARG A 94 -11.32 -5.46 7.67
C ARG A 94 -10.28 -6.58 7.58
N SER A 95 -10.21 -7.48 8.56
CA SER A 95 -9.26 -8.60 8.60
C SER A 95 -9.27 -9.45 7.32
N GLU A 96 -10.47 -9.75 6.80
CA GLU A 96 -10.63 -10.53 5.57
C GLU A 96 -10.16 -9.75 4.32
N ASP A 97 -10.46 -8.45 4.24
CA ASP A 97 -9.98 -7.58 3.17
C ASP A 97 -8.45 -7.49 3.16
N ILE A 98 -7.84 -7.33 4.34
CA ILE A 98 -6.38 -7.34 4.52
C ILE A 98 -5.81 -8.67 4.05
N ARG A 99 -6.43 -9.80 4.44
CA ARG A 99 -6.01 -11.14 4.02
C ARG A 99 -6.08 -11.31 2.51
N ILE A 100 -7.17 -10.86 1.88
CA ILE A 100 -7.38 -10.93 0.42
C ILE A 100 -6.32 -10.09 -0.31
N ILE A 101 -6.08 -8.84 0.12
CA ILE A 101 -5.05 -7.97 -0.48
C ILE A 101 -3.68 -8.66 -0.39
N LYS A 102 -3.27 -9.11 0.81
CA LYS A 102 -1.99 -9.81 1.00
C LYS A 102 -1.89 -11.03 0.07
N ALA A 103 -2.89 -11.90 0.09
CA ALA A 103 -2.86 -13.17 -0.61
C ALA A 103 -2.86 -13.01 -2.14
N LEU A 104 -3.58 -12.03 -2.68
CA LEU A 104 -3.75 -11.88 -4.13
C LEU A 104 -2.72 -10.95 -4.77
N THR A 105 -2.20 -9.96 -4.04
CA THR A 105 -1.43 -8.88 -4.66
C THR A 105 0.00 -8.75 -4.12
N MET A 106 0.35 -9.39 -3.00
CA MET A 106 1.64 -9.16 -2.32
C MET A 106 2.58 -10.38 -2.29
N GLN A 107 2.23 -11.50 -2.95
CA GLN A 107 3.04 -12.73 -2.94
C GLN A 107 4.49 -12.56 -3.43
N LEU A 108 4.70 -11.58 -4.30
CA LEU A 108 6.00 -11.25 -4.86
C LEU A 108 6.51 -9.90 -4.34
N SER A 109 6.01 -9.39 -3.22
CA SER A 109 6.46 -8.12 -2.65
C SER A 109 7.99 -8.09 -2.53
N ASN A 110 8.57 -6.93 -2.82
CA ASN A 110 9.99 -6.66 -2.68
C ASN A 110 10.37 -6.23 -1.26
N VAL A 111 9.40 -6.21 -0.35
CA VAL A 111 9.55 -5.79 1.04
C VAL A 111 9.44 -7.02 1.95
N PRO A 112 10.34 -7.19 2.95
CA PRO A 112 10.23 -8.27 3.93
C PRO A 112 8.87 -8.27 4.63
N GLU A 113 8.37 -9.46 5.00
CA GLU A 113 6.99 -9.64 5.48
C GLU A 113 6.67 -8.75 6.69
N GLU A 114 7.62 -8.54 7.60
CA GLU A 114 7.48 -7.69 8.77
C GLU A 114 7.27 -6.19 8.45
N PHE A 115 7.63 -5.76 7.23
CA PHE A 115 7.46 -4.38 6.76
C PHE A 115 6.36 -4.24 5.69
N GLN A 116 5.68 -5.33 5.32
CA GLN A 116 4.62 -5.30 4.32
C GLN A 116 3.37 -4.55 4.80
N ILE A 117 3.09 -4.54 6.11
CA ILE A 117 1.97 -3.80 6.68
C ILE A 117 2.49 -2.61 7.47
N LEU A 118 2.07 -1.41 7.11
CA LEU A 118 2.38 -0.17 7.82
C LEU A 118 1.10 0.43 8.41
N LYS A 119 1.20 1.04 9.59
CA LYS A 119 0.11 1.76 10.25
C LYS A 119 0.28 3.26 10.05
N TYR A 120 -0.76 3.95 9.61
CA TYR A 120 -0.80 5.40 9.43
C TYR A 120 -1.99 5.97 10.22
N GLU A 121 -1.72 6.65 11.32
CA GLU A 121 -2.76 7.07 12.27
C GLU A 121 -3.47 8.35 11.81
N ASP A 122 -4.79 8.40 11.98
CA ASP A 122 -5.59 9.62 11.85
C ASP A 122 -5.36 10.52 13.09
N ILE A 123 -4.31 11.32 13.05
CA ILE A 123 -3.97 12.28 14.11
C ILE A 123 -4.88 13.52 13.95
N ARG A 124 -6.07 13.47 14.57
CA ARG A 124 -6.97 14.63 14.74
C ARG A 124 -7.02 15.09 16.18
#